data_AF-A0A9D1J581-F1
#
_entry.id   AF-A0A9D1J581-F1
#
_cell.length_a   1.000
_cell.length_b   1.000
_cell.length_c   1.000
_cell.angle_alpha   90.00
_cell.angle_beta   90.00
_cell.angle_gamma   90.00
#
_symmetry.space_group_name_H-M   'P 1'
#
loop_
_entity.id
_entity.type
_entity.pdbx_description
1 polymer ?
#
loop_
_entity_poly.entity_id
_entity_poly.type
_entity_poly.pdbx_seq_one_letter_code
_entity_poly.pdbx_strand_id
1 'polypeptide(L)'
;MRGIYTSVTDIRRKVFTEVARLAYEGGDYSRIEELPYKIIPGEVATYRDSIFLERAIVGERLRLSIGLPLRPMDAHAPISEGIEESAIAEKYYDPPLVNIIKFACNSCPEKRYFVTDGCQGCLAHPCTVVCPKGAISIQHGKSVIDESKCIKCGRCKDACSYNAIIKQERPCAAACGMDAISSDALGRATIDYDKCVSCGQCIVSCPFGAISDKGQIFQVIHAITSGQRVIAAIAPAYAGQFGPKVTPEKLLSAIRMLGFDNVTEVAIGADFCTIDEAHDFVKKVPAEQPFMATSCCPAWSVMAKKCFPEFAPYISMALTPMVLTARLIKKMHKNCKVVFIGPCSAKKLEASRRTIRSDVDFVLTFEELMGMFAAKNIDPETVEVDPNVLRDNPLGLATAAGRGFAVSNGVASAVADVIREIDPDREVKIMSAQGLRDCKKMLTLAKAGKYDGYLLEGMGCPGGCVAGAGTIAAPTKSAAMVALHAKKAEGKVATDNPYKIVIDRLD
;
A
#
# COMPACT_ATOMS: atom_id res chain seq x y z
N MET A 1 3.24 10.25 8.61
CA MET A 1 1.82 10.67 8.77
C MET A 1 0.88 9.51 9.08
N ARG A 2 1.20 8.25 8.73
CA ARG A 2 0.37 7.08 9.09
C ARG A 2 0.07 7.05 10.60
N GLY A 3 -1.18 6.79 10.96
CA GLY A 3 -1.64 6.76 12.34
C GLY A 3 -1.84 8.14 12.99
N ILE A 4 -1.67 9.24 12.26
CA ILE A 4 -1.96 10.61 12.73
C ILE A 4 -3.24 11.10 12.04
N TYR A 5 -4.22 11.53 12.83
CA TYR A 5 -5.42 12.13 12.29
C TYR A 5 -5.11 13.56 11.79
N THR A 6 -5.40 13.82 10.52
CA THR A 6 -5.16 15.12 9.86
C THR A 6 -6.35 15.46 8.97
N SER A 7 -6.46 16.72 8.55
CA SER A 7 -7.49 17.15 7.59
C SER A 7 -7.42 16.39 6.26
N VAL A 8 -6.22 16.00 5.80
CA VAL A 8 -6.05 15.16 4.60
C VAL A 8 -6.71 13.79 4.80
N THR A 9 -6.49 13.16 5.96
CA THR A 9 -7.09 11.88 6.31
C THR A 9 -8.61 11.98 6.44
N ASP A 10 -9.11 13.04 7.10
CA ASP A 10 -10.55 13.30 7.26
C ASP A 10 -11.26 13.43 5.91
N ILE A 11 -10.76 14.30 5.02
CA ILE A 11 -11.35 14.50 3.69
C ILE A 11 -11.31 13.21 2.87
N ARG A 12 -10.20 12.45 2.93
CA ARG A 12 -10.10 11.18 2.20
C ARG A 12 -11.13 10.16 2.69
N ARG A 13 -11.34 10.05 4.00
CA ARG A 13 -12.39 9.19 4.58
C ARG A 13 -13.78 9.63 4.13
N LYS A 14 -14.09 10.92 4.17
CA LYS A 14 -15.36 11.47 3.68
C LYS A 14 -15.61 11.15 2.20
N VAL A 15 -14.59 11.29 1.35
CA VAL A 15 -14.65 10.90 -0.06
C VAL A 15 -15.03 9.42 -0.21
N PHE A 16 -14.34 8.50 0.48
CA PHE A 16 -14.67 7.08 0.42
C PHE A 16 -16.07 6.76 0.97
N THR A 17 -16.46 7.41 2.07
CA THR A 17 -17.81 7.28 2.65
C THR A 17 -18.90 7.71 1.67
N GLU A 18 -18.75 8.88 1.05
CA GLU A 18 -19.77 9.40 0.14
C GLU A 18 -19.82 8.65 -1.19
N VAL A 19 -18.68 8.16 -1.68
CA VAL A 19 -18.64 7.25 -2.84
C VAL A 19 -19.34 5.92 -2.54
N ALA A 20 -19.06 5.33 -1.37
CA ALA A 20 -19.74 4.11 -0.96
C ALA A 20 -21.25 4.34 -0.77
N ARG A 21 -21.63 5.46 -0.17
CA ARG A 21 -23.04 5.85 0.02
C ARG A 21 -23.77 6.00 -1.31
N LEU A 22 -23.18 6.73 -2.25
CA LEU A 22 -23.70 6.90 -3.61
C LEU A 22 -23.94 5.54 -4.29
N ALA A 23 -22.98 4.62 -4.20
CA ALA A 23 -23.10 3.29 -4.78
C ALA A 23 -24.22 2.44 -4.13
N TYR A 24 -24.36 2.51 -2.80
CA TYR A 24 -25.39 1.76 -2.08
C TYR A 24 -26.80 2.30 -2.29
N GLU A 25 -26.96 3.62 -2.46
CA GLU A 25 -28.26 4.25 -2.73
C GLU A 25 -28.75 3.94 -4.14
N GLY A 26 -27.85 3.72 -5.10
CA GLY A 26 -28.21 3.44 -6.49
C GLY A 26 -28.86 4.64 -7.20
N GLY A 27 -29.54 4.38 -8.32
CA GLY A 27 -30.27 5.41 -9.07
C GLY A 27 -29.35 6.29 -9.93
N ASP A 28 -29.66 7.58 -10.03
CA ASP A 28 -28.89 8.53 -10.84
C ASP A 28 -27.55 8.86 -10.18
N TYR A 29 -26.45 8.54 -10.87
CA TYR A 29 -25.09 8.79 -10.41
C TYR A 29 -24.55 10.18 -10.76
N SER A 30 -25.28 10.97 -11.56
CA SER A 30 -24.97 12.38 -11.79
C SER A 30 -24.91 13.19 -10.47
N ARG A 31 -25.59 12.71 -9.42
CA ARG A 31 -25.53 13.23 -8.04
C ARG A 31 -24.12 13.33 -7.45
N ILE A 32 -23.12 12.68 -8.04
CA ILE A 32 -21.71 12.84 -7.65
C ILE A 32 -21.24 14.32 -7.72
N GLU A 33 -21.86 15.14 -8.57
CA GLU A 33 -21.56 16.58 -8.70
C GLU A 33 -21.86 17.38 -7.42
N GLU A 34 -22.78 16.89 -6.58
CA GLU A 34 -23.18 17.55 -5.33
C GLU A 34 -22.21 17.23 -4.18
N LEU A 35 -21.51 16.10 -4.26
CA LEU A 35 -20.66 15.60 -3.17
C LEU A 35 -19.52 16.54 -2.77
N PRO A 36 -18.84 17.29 -3.67
CA PRO A 36 -17.87 18.30 -3.27
C PRO A 36 -18.43 19.35 -2.31
N TYR A 37 -19.70 19.74 -2.47
CA TYR A 37 -20.38 20.71 -1.63
C TYR A 37 -20.78 20.12 -0.28
N LYS A 38 -21.13 18.83 -0.26
CA LYS A 38 -21.41 18.10 0.99
C LYS A 38 -20.14 17.86 1.82
N ILE A 39 -19.04 17.51 1.16
CA ILE A 39 -17.75 17.20 1.82
C ILE A 39 -17.07 18.50 2.31
N ILE A 40 -17.15 19.57 1.53
CA ILE A 40 -16.63 20.91 1.87
C ILE A 40 -17.80 21.92 1.86
N PRO A 41 -18.57 21.97 2.96
CA PRO A 41 -19.73 22.87 3.07
C PRO A 41 -19.31 24.32 3.34
N GLY A 42 -20.26 25.24 3.19
CA GLY A 42 -20.06 26.67 3.45
C GLY A 42 -19.50 27.43 2.24
N GLU A 43 -19.09 28.68 2.48
CA GLU A 43 -18.64 29.61 1.43
C GLU A 43 -17.16 30.02 1.56
N VAL A 44 -16.55 29.74 2.71
CA VAL A 44 -15.17 30.17 3.02
C VAL A 44 -14.23 28.97 2.99
N ALA A 45 -13.08 29.15 2.32
CA ALA A 45 -12.04 28.13 2.24
C ALA A 45 -11.43 27.86 3.63
N THR A 46 -11.09 26.60 3.92
CA THR A 46 -10.54 26.21 5.24
C THR A 46 -9.08 25.77 5.14
N TYR A 47 -8.71 25.13 4.04
CA TYR A 47 -7.43 24.43 3.85
C TYR A 47 -6.55 25.04 2.75
N ARG A 48 -7.16 25.82 1.84
CA ARG A 48 -6.51 26.43 0.67
C ARG A 48 -6.97 27.87 0.50
N ASP A 49 -6.39 28.54 -0.48
CA ASP A 49 -6.66 29.94 -0.79
C ASP A 49 -8.07 30.16 -1.39
N SER A 50 -8.78 29.09 -1.80
CA SER A 50 -10.09 29.19 -2.45
C SER A 50 -10.96 27.95 -2.21
N ILE A 51 -12.25 28.19 -1.91
CA ILE A 51 -13.27 27.15 -1.73
C ILE A 51 -13.51 26.38 -3.04
N PHE A 52 -13.41 27.07 -4.18
CA PHE A 52 -13.52 26.45 -5.51
C PHE A 52 -12.39 25.45 -5.76
N LEU A 53 -11.17 25.81 -5.34
CA LEU A 53 -10.02 24.92 -5.46
C LEU A 53 -10.20 23.68 -4.58
N GLU A 54 -10.67 23.83 -3.34
CA GLU A 54 -10.93 22.68 -2.46
C GLU A 54 -11.96 21.72 -3.05
N ARG A 55 -13.08 22.24 -3.56
CA ARG A 55 -14.13 21.45 -4.21
C ARG A 55 -13.65 20.77 -5.48
N ALA A 56 -12.86 21.46 -6.30
CA ALA A 56 -12.27 20.88 -7.50
C ALA A 56 -11.34 19.69 -7.16
N ILE A 57 -10.53 19.82 -6.10
CA ILE A 57 -9.66 18.73 -5.63
C ILE A 57 -10.49 17.55 -5.14
N VAL A 58 -11.58 17.81 -4.39
CA VAL A 58 -12.50 16.77 -3.95
C VAL A 58 -13.17 16.07 -5.15
N GLY A 59 -13.57 16.82 -6.17
CA GLY A 59 -14.11 16.26 -7.42
C GLY A 59 -13.17 15.24 -8.07
N GLU A 60 -11.89 15.57 -8.22
CA GLU A 60 -10.91 14.62 -8.77
C GLU A 60 -10.68 13.40 -7.85
N ARG A 61 -10.75 13.58 -6.53
CA ARG A 61 -10.65 12.46 -5.58
C ARG A 61 -11.87 11.53 -5.67
N LEU A 62 -13.07 12.08 -5.86
CA LEU A 62 -14.28 11.30 -6.09
C LEU A 62 -14.13 10.45 -7.36
N ARG A 63 -13.70 11.05 -8.47
CA ARG A 63 -13.42 10.34 -9.74
C ARG A 63 -12.45 9.19 -9.57
N LEU A 64 -11.29 9.44 -8.94
CA LEU A 64 -10.32 8.38 -8.68
C LEU A 64 -10.92 7.28 -7.81
N SER A 65 -11.71 7.63 -6.79
CA SER A 65 -12.29 6.66 -5.84
C SER A 65 -13.32 5.71 -6.49
N ILE A 66 -13.98 6.13 -7.58
CA ILE A 66 -14.86 5.27 -8.39
C ILE A 66 -14.13 4.58 -9.56
N GLY A 67 -12.81 4.74 -9.67
CA GLY A 67 -11.99 4.07 -10.68
C GLY A 67 -11.75 4.88 -11.97
N LEU A 68 -12.30 6.10 -12.07
CA LEU A 68 -12.15 6.94 -13.26
C LEU A 68 -10.79 7.65 -13.32
N PRO A 69 -10.31 8.02 -14.53
CA PRO A 69 -9.14 8.87 -14.68
C PRO A 69 -9.41 10.32 -14.22
N LEU A 70 -8.32 11.03 -13.92
CA LEU A 70 -8.35 12.47 -13.74
C LEU A 70 -8.81 13.16 -15.02
N ARG A 71 -9.53 14.27 -14.89
CA ARG A 71 -9.93 15.07 -16.04
C ARG A 71 -8.74 15.89 -16.58
N PRO A 72 -8.65 16.11 -17.90
CA PRO A 72 -7.78 17.13 -18.46
C PRO A 72 -8.19 18.50 -17.90
N MET A 73 -7.22 19.30 -17.44
CA MET A 73 -7.51 20.62 -16.85
C MET A 73 -7.65 21.73 -17.88
N ASP A 74 -7.26 21.45 -19.12
CA ASP A 74 -7.38 22.32 -20.29
C ASP A 74 -8.70 22.11 -21.05
N ALA A 75 -9.56 21.18 -20.61
CA ALA A 75 -10.88 20.97 -21.18
C ALA A 75 -11.96 20.91 -20.09
N HIS A 76 -13.16 21.39 -20.42
CA HIS A 76 -14.32 21.26 -19.55
C HIS A 76 -14.91 19.86 -19.64
N ALA A 77 -15.11 19.22 -18.49
CA ALA A 77 -15.67 17.88 -18.35
C ALA A 77 -16.40 17.79 -17.00
N PRO A 78 -17.63 17.26 -16.90
CA PRO A 78 -18.30 17.07 -15.61
C PRO A 78 -17.61 15.99 -14.76
N ILE A 79 -17.78 16.03 -13.43
CA ILE A 79 -17.24 15.00 -12.52
C ILE A 79 -17.86 13.64 -12.82
N SER A 80 -19.13 13.63 -13.21
CA SER A 80 -19.94 12.47 -13.61
C SER A 80 -19.57 11.86 -14.96
N GLU A 81 -18.70 12.49 -15.76
CA GLU A 81 -18.33 11.95 -17.08
C GLU A 81 -17.70 10.56 -16.98
N GLY A 82 -18.32 9.58 -17.63
CA GLY A 82 -17.89 8.18 -17.64
C GLY A 82 -18.31 7.36 -16.41
N ILE A 83 -19.14 7.92 -15.51
CA ILE A 83 -19.55 7.23 -14.28
C ILE A 83 -20.33 5.93 -14.54
N GLU A 84 -21.21 5.93 -15.54
CA GLU A 84 -22.00 4.74 -15.92
C GLU A 84 -21.13 3.58 -16.36
N GLU A 85 -20.04 3.87 -17.08
CA GLU A 85 -19.08 2.82 -17.45
C GLU A 85 -18.40 2.23 -16.20
N SER A 86 -18.15 3.05 -15.18
CA SER A 86 -17.60 2.62 -13.89
C SER A 86 -18.60 1.91 -12.98
N ALA A 87 -19.90 2.01 -13.27
CA ALA A 87 -20.98 1.30 -12.58
C ALA A 87 -21.08 -0.19 -12.96
N ILE A 88 -20.23 -0.66 -13.87
CA ILE A 88 -20.23 -2.06 -14.34
C ILE A 88 -19.28 -2.90 -13.49
N ALA A 89 -19.77 -4.04 -13.00
CA ALA A 89 -18.99 -5.00 -12.18
C ALA A 89 -17.77 -5.61 -12.89
N GLU A 90 -17.66 -5.45 -14.22
CA GLU A 90 -16.56 -5.99 -15.02
C GLU A 90 -15.52 -4.94 -15.42
N LYS A 91 -15.79 -3.64 -15.20
CA LYS A 91 -14.89 -2.56 -15.64
C LYS A 91 -13.58 -2.62 -14.86
N TYR A 92 -12.52 -2.51 -15.64
CA TYR A 92 -11.15 -2.53 -15.18
C TYR A 92 -10.62 -1.10 -14.99
N TYR A 93 -9.61 -0.92 -14.13
CA TYR A 93 -9.00 0.39 -13.97
C TYR A 93 -8.23 0.77 -15.24
N ASP A 94 -8.44 1.97 -15.76
CA ASP A 94 -7.57 2.49 -16.81
C ASP A 94 -6.21 2.86 -16.19
N PRO A 95 -5.06 2.43 -16.72
CA PRO A 95 -3.77 2.93 -16.27
C PRO A 95 -3.70 4.46 -16.39
N PRO A 96 -3.00 5.17 -15.47
CA PRO A 96 -2.24 4.65 -14.33
C PRO A 96 -3.08 4.50 -13.05
N LEU A 97 -2.65 3.61 -12.15
CA LEU A 97 -3.30 3.38 -10.86
C LEU A 97 -3.07 4.52 -9.85
N VAL A 98 -1.82 4.97 -9.68
CA VAL A 98 -1.46 6.05 -8.76
C VAL A 98 -1.37 7.35 -9.54
N ASN A 99 -2.10 8.37 -9.11
CA ASN A 99 -2.29 9.61 -9.84
C ASN A 99 -1.92 10.83 -8.99
N ILE A 100 -1.49 11.90 -9.65
CA ILE A 100 -1.23 13.20 -9.02
C ILE A 100 -2.25 14.21 -9.52
N ILE A 101 -3.08 14.74 -8.63
CA ILE A 101 -3.95 15.88 -8.89
C ILE A 101 -3.06 17.11 -8.97
N LYS A 102 -2.68 17.52 -10.18
CA LYS A 102 -1.61 18.51 -10.42
C LYS A 102 -1.86 19.83 -9.70
N PHE A 103 -3.10 20.33 -9.71
CA PHE A 103 -3.48 21.58 -9.05
C PHE A 103 -3.65 21.45 -7.52
N ALA A 104 -3.63 20.23 -6.96
CA ALA A 104 -3.52 20.02 -5.52
C ALA A 104 -2.07 20.01 -5.02
N CYS A 105 -1.09 19.90 -5.94
CA CYS A 105 0.32 19.80 -5.61
C CYS A 105 0.89 21.15 -5.20
N ASN A 106 1.56 21.20 -4.04
CA ASN A 106 2.20 22.41 -3.52
C ASN A 106 3.56 22.74 -4.18
N SER A 107 3.93 22.07 -5.27
CA SER A 107 5.22 22.27 -5.95
C SER A 107 6.45 22.29 -5.03
N CYS A 108 6.49 21.42 -4.02
CA CYS A 108 7.59 21.41 -3.05
C CYS A 108 8.94 21.21 -3.74
N PRO A 109 10.02 21.91 -3.33
CA PRO A 109 11.35 21.70 -3.88
C PRO A 109 11.79 20.23 -3.77
N GLU A 110 12.37 19.66 -4.83
CA GLU A 110 12.77 18.25 -4.85
C GLU A 110 13.75 17.92 -3.72
N LYS A 111 14.85 18.68 -3.65
CA LYS A 111 15.84 18.65 -2.58
C LYS A 111 16.57 19.99 -2.57
N ARG A 112 16.64 20.67 -1.43
CA ARG A 112 17.44 21.87 -1.23
C ARG A 112 17.98 21.97 0.19
N TYR A 113 19.02 22.77 0.36
CA TYR A 113 19.50 23.21 1.68
C TYR A 113 19.15 24.68 1.81
N PHE A 114 18.47 25.02 2.91
CA PHE A 114 17.93 26.34 3.11
C PHE A 114 18.37 26.86 4.48
N VAL A 115 18.80 28.12 4.53
CA VAL A 115 19.15 28.78 5.80
C VAL A 115 17.88 29.39 6.38
N THR A 116 17.51 28.97 7.58
CA THR A 116 16.33 29.49 8.29
C THR A 116 16.66 30.76 9.06
N ASP A 117 15.62 31.39 9.60
CA ASP A 117 15.77 32.57 10.46
C ASP A 117 16.57 32.30 11.74
N GLY A 118 16.75 31.02 12.11
CA GLY A 118 17.57 30.57 13.24
C GLY A 118 19.08 30.78 13.06
N CYS A 119 19.54 31.24 11.89
CA CYS A 119 20.95 31.56 11.67
C CYS A 119 21.41 32.68 12.62
N GLN A 120 22.47 32.40 13.39
CA GLN A 120 23.04 33.31 14.38
C GLN A 120 24.15 34.23 13.84
N GLY A 121 24.49 34.15 12.55
CA GLY A 121 25.53 34.99 11.96
C GLY A 121 26.92 34.81 12.59
N CYS A 122 27.29 33.57 12.91
CA CYS A 122 28.51 33.26 13.66
C CYS A 122 29.76 33.80 12.96
N LEU A 123 30.66 34.48 13.69
CA LEU A 123 31.92 35.02 13.16
C LEU A 123 32.80 33.96 12.45
N ALA A 124 32.77 32.71 12.93
CA ALA A 124 33.54 31.61 12.35
C ALA A 124 33.02 31.13 10.97
N HIS A 125 31.76 31.43 10.63
CA HIS A 125 31.09 31.02 9.40
C HIS A 125 31.44 29.61 8.86
N PRO A 126 31.40 28.54 9.69
CA PRO A 126 31.90 27.22 9.29
C PRO A 126 31.18 26.66 8.06
N CYS A 127 29.90 27.00 7.88
CA CYS A 127 29.10 26.63 6.71
C CYS A 127 29.70 27.14 5.38
N THR A 128 30.33 28.31 5.37
CA THR A 128 30.99 28.87 4.18
C THR A 128 32.29 28.11 3.88
N VAL A 129 33.10 27.85 4.92
CA VAL A 129 34.40 27.17 4.82
C VAL A 129 34.26 25.74 4.28
N VAL A 130 33.25 25.00 4.75
CA VAL A 130 33.05 23.61 4.32
C VAL A 130 32.40 23.48 2.93
N CYS A 131 31.91 24.57 2.34
CA CYS A 131 31.19 24.55 1.08
C CYS A 131 32.15 24.37 -0.12
N PRO A 132 32.14 23.22 -0.81
CA PRO A 132 33.11 22.94 -1.87
C PRO A 132 32.87 23.72 -3.17
N LYS A 133 31.73 24.42 -3.28
CA LYS A 133 31.33 25.16 -4.48
C LYS A 133 31.20 26.67 -4.25
N GLY A 134 31.59 27.16 -3.06
CA GLY A 134 31.43 28.57 -2.70
C GLY A 134 29.98 29.05 -2.82
N ALA A 135 29.02 28.16 -2.59
CA ALA A 135 27.60 28.43 -2.76
C ALA A 135 26.98 29.23 -1.58
N ILE A 136 27.76 29.56 -0.56
CA ILE A 136 27.26 30.26 0.63
C ILE A 136 27.94 31.62 0.73
N SER A 137 27.13 32.67 0.84
CA SER A 137 27.55 34.05 1.06
C SER A 137 26.97 34.58 2.36
N ILE A 138 27.55 35.65 2.92
CA ILE A 138 27.00 36.34 4.09
C ILE A 138 26.29 37.60 3.60
N GLN A 139 25.00 37.71 3.89
CA GLN A 139 24.16 38.86 3.54
C GLN A 139 23.47 39.33 4.82
N HIS A 140 23.60 40.63 5.14
CA HIS A 140 23.06 41.21 6.38
C HIS A 140 23.44 40.41 7.64
N GLY A 141 24.69 39.94 7.70
CA GLY A 141 25.20 39.15 8.83
C GLY A 141 24.74 37.69 8.88
N LYS A 142 23.84 37.23 8.00
CA LYS A 142 23.36 35.84 7.96
C LYS A 142 23.87 35.10 6.73
N SER A 143 24.00 33.79 6.84
CA SER A 143 24.36 32.94 5.70
C SER A 143 23.19 32.82 4.72
N VAL A 144 23.48 32.90 3.41
CA VAL A 144 22.53 32.69 2.32
C VAL A 144 23.13 31.69 1.34
N ILE A 145 22.35 30.68 0.95
CA ILE A 145 22.76 29.66 -0.01
C ILE A 145 22.26 30.06 -1.40
N ASP A 146 23.19 30.16 -2.34
CA ASP A 146 22.92 30.25 -3.78
C ASP A 146 22.58 28.85 -4.32
N GLU A 147 21.30 28.63 -4.62
CA GLU A 147 20.81 27.34 -5.11
C GLU A 147 21.43 26.95 -6.46
N SER A 148 21.85 27.93 -7.30
CA SER A 148 22.45 27.65 -8.61
C SER A 148 23.83 27.00 -8.52
N LYS A 149 24.57 27.26 -7.43
CA LYS A 149 25.91 26.69 -7.17
C LYS A 149 25.86 25.46 -6.26
N CYS A 150 24.77 25.29 -5.52
CA CYS A 150 24.66 24.26 -4.49
C CYS A 150 24.50 22.86 -5.09
N ILE A 151 25.50 22.00 -4.91
CA ILE A 151 25.45 20.57 -5.29
C ILE A 151 24.72 19.68 -4.27
N LYS A 152 24.02 20.28 -3.29
CA LYS A 152 23.18 19.57 -2.30
C LYS A 152 23.93 18.47 -1.51
N CYS A 153 25.20 18.70 -1.19
CA CYS A 153 26.08 17.75 -0.48
C CYS A 153 25.84 17.67 1.03
N GLY A 154 25.20 18.67 1.64
CA GLY A 154 24.84 18.67 3.06
C GLY A 154 25.92 19.07 4.06
N ARG A 155 27.17 19.23 3.63
CA ARG A 155 28.29 19.65 4.51
C ARG A 155 27.98 20.90 5.34
N CYS A 156 27.32 21.89 4.76
CA CYS A 156 26.96 23.12 5.46
C CYS A 156 25.92 22.90 6.57
N LYS A 157 24.96 21.99 6.37
CA LYS A 157 24.02 21.58 7.41
C LYS A 157 24.76 20.90 8.56
N ASP A 158 25.64 19.95 8.26
CA ASP A 158 26.33 19.17 9.29
C ASP A 158 27.34 20.01 10.08
N ALA A 159 27.92 21.05 9.46
CA ALA A 159 28.80 22.01 10.12
C ALA A 159 28.07 23.10 10.94
N CYS A 160 26.75 23.23 10.81
CA CYS A 160 26.00 24.29 11.49
C CYS A 160 25.63 23.87 12.92
N SER A 161 26.39 24.34 13.92
CA SER A 161 26.15 24.03 15.34
C SER A 161 24.76 24.44 15.85
N TYR A 162 24.13 25.43 15.22
CA TYR A 162 22.80 25.94 15.57
C TYR A 162 21.67 25.24 14.81
N ASN A 163 21.96 24.27 13.94
CA ASN A 163 20.97 23.61 13.07
C ASN A 163 20.12 24.59 12.22
N ALA A 164 20.67 25.76 11.92
CA ALA A 164 19.98 26.80 11.15
C ALA A 164 19.91 26.50 9.65
N ILE A 165 20.72 25.55 9.15
CA ILE A 165 20.67 25.10 7.76
C ILE A 165 19.92 23.78 7.71
N ILE A 166 18.73 23.79 7.12
CA ILE A 166 17.88 22.60 7.05
C ILE A 166 17.96 21.95 5.67
N LYS A 167 17.81 20.62 5.64
CA LYS A 167 17.55 19.88 4.41
C LYS A 167 16.03 19.86 4.20
N GLN A 168 15.56 20.47 3.12
CA GLN A 168 14.17 20.32 2.67
C GLN A 168 14.15 19.38 1.47
N GLU A 169 13.27 18.39 1.51
CA GLU A 169 13.11 17.40 0.45
C GLU A 169 11.63 17.13 0.22
N ARG A 170 11.22 16.98 -1.03
CA ARG A 170 9.83 16.72 -1.41
C ARG A 170 9.39 15.38 -0.77
N PRO A 171 8.39 15.35 0.12
CA PRO A 171 8.04 14.14 0.87
C PRO A 171 7.69 12.92 0.00
N CYS A 172 6.94 13.12 -1.10
CA CYS A 172 6.57 12.01 -1.99
C CYS A 172 7.78 11.45 -2.77
N ALA A 173 8.73 12.28 -3.19
CA ALA A 173 9.97 11.83 -3.83
C ALA A 173 10.91 11.16 -2.82
N ALA A 174 11.03 11.73 -1.61
CA ALA A 174 11.79 11.14 -0.51
C ALA A 174 11.28 9.74 -0.15
N ALA A 175 9.97 9.49 -0.22
CA ALA A 175 9.36 8.20 0.05
C ALA A 175 9.38 7.21 -1.14
N CYS A 176 9.65 7.68 -2.36
CA CYS A 176 9.65 6.84 -3.56
C CYS A 176 10.95 6.05 -3.66
N GLY A 177 10.93 4.76 -3.34
CA GLY A 177 12.14 3.93 -3.44
C GLY A 177 12.52 3.48 -4.85
N MET A 178 11.73 3.84 -5.86
CA MET A 178 12.07 3.69 -7.29
C MET A 178 12.69 4.96 -7.88
N ASP A 179 12.73 6.06 -7.11
CA ASP A 179 13.09 7.40 -7.59
C ASP A 179 12.29 7.80 -8.86
N ALA A 180 11.00 7.45 -8.86
CA ALA A 180 10.07 7.65 -9.97
C ALA A 180 9.31 8.99 -9.90
N ILE A 181 9.61 9.85 -8.94
CA ILE A 181 8.94 11.15 -8.76
C ILE A 181 9.93 12.28 -8.97
N SER A 182 9.62 13.16 -9.91
CA SER A 182 10.34 14.40 -10.20
C SER A 182 9.37 15.60 -10.28
N SER A 183 9.88 16.78 -10.61
CA SER A 183 9.11 17.98 -10.91
C SER A 183 8.85 18.14 -12.41
N ASP A 184 7.64 18.57 -12.77
CA ASP A 184 7.34 19.09 -14.11
C ASP A 184 7.84 20.54 -14.29
N ALA A 185 7.64 21.12 -15.47
CA ALA A 185 8.06 22.48 -15.80
C ALA A 185 7.50 23.58 -14.87
N LEU A 186 6.39 23.29 -14.17
CA LEU A 186 5.76 24.19 -13.21
C LEU A 186 6.13 23.86 -11.75
N GLY A 187 7.14 23.00 -11.57
CA GLY A 187 7.60 22.56 -10.26
C GLY A 187 6.66 21.59 -9.55
N ARG A 188 5.59 21.09 -10.20
CA ARG A 188 4.64 20.16 -9.58
C ARG A 188 5.16 18.73 -9.69
N ALA A 189 4.79 17.87 -8.75
CA ALA A 189 5.22 16.47 -8.81
C ALA A 189 4.68 15.78 -10.08
N THR A 190 5.51 14.94 -10.69
CA THR A 190 5.15 14.06 -11.80
C THR A 190 5.68 12.64 -11.53
N ILE A 191 5.05 11.63 -12.13
CA ILE A 191 5.44 10.22 -11.96
C ILE A 191 5.98 9.70 -13.29
N ASP A 192 7.16 9.10 -13.24
CA ASP A 192 7.68 8.23 -14.29
C ASP A 192 7.03 6.84 -14.13
N TYR A 193 6.04 6.55 -14.98
CA TYR A 193 5.26 5.31 -14.89
C TYR A 193 6.04 4.07 -15.35
N ASP A 194 7.11 4.24 -16.13
CA ASP A 194 7.99 3.14 -16.52
C ASP A 194 8.82 2.67 -15.33
N LYS A 195 9.22 3.59 -14.43
CA LYS A 195 9.87 3.24 -13.16
C LYS A 195 8.89 2.83 -12.05
N CYS A 196 7.68 3.41 -12.04
CA CYS A 196 6.73 3.18 -10.96
C CYS A 196 6.34 1.69 -10.81
N VAL A 197 6.15 1.26 -9.57
CA VAL A 197 5.64 -0.07 -9.19
C VAL A 197 4.36 0.01 -8.33
N SER A 198 3.75 1.20 -8.27
CA SER A 198 2.48 1.47 -7.60
C SER A 198 2.37 1.05 -6.12
N CYS A 199 3.49 1.07 -5.38
CA CYS A 199 3.53 0.72 -3.95
C CYS A 199 2.76 1.70 -3.04
N GLY A 200 2.42 2.90 -3.55
CA GLY A 200 1.60 3.89 -2.85
C GLY A 200 2.29 4.63 -1.69
N GLN A 201 3.59 4.45 -1.45
CA GLN A 201 4.31 5.18 -0.39
C GLN A 201 4.29 6.71 -0.60
N CYS A 202 4.18 7.17 -1.85
CA CYS A 202 4.01 8.59 -2.16
C CYS A 202 2.65 9.14 -1.72
N ILE A 203 1.58 8.32 -1.73
CA ILE A 203 0.21 8.70 -1.33
C ILE A 203 0.21 9.08 0.15
N VAL A 204 0.68 8.18 1.01
CA VAL A 204 0.70 8.37 2.47
C VAL A 204 1.75 9.37 2.97
N SER A 205 2.64 9.83 2.08
CA SER A 205 3.73 10.75 2.40
C SER A 205 3.47 12.16 1.93
N CYS A 206 2.49 12.39 1.04
CA CYS A 206 2.16 13.73 0.54
C CYS A 206 1.31 14.49 1.59
N PRO A 207 1.85 15.50 2.29
CA PRO A 207 1.09 16.22 3.34
C PRO A 207 -0.02 17.11 2.76
N PHE A 208 -0.05 17.29 1.44
CA PHE A 208 -1.04 18.08 0.72
C PHE A 208 -2.19 17.22 0.16
N GLY A 209 -2.12 15.90 0.32
CA GLY A 209 -3.12 14.96 -0.23
C GLY A 209 -3.27 15.04 -1.75
N ALA A 210 -2.21 15.41 -2.46
CA ALA A 210 -2.26 15.62 -3.91
C ALA A 210 -2.15 14.33 -4.73
N ILE A 211 -1.85 13.21 -4.08
CA ILE A 211 -1.63 11.91 -4.73
C ILE A 211 -2.69 10.95 -4.21
N SER A 212 -3.35 10.22 -5.11
CA SER A 212 -4.35 9.22 -4.78
C SER A 212 -4.27 8.06 -5.76
N ASP A 213 -4.63 6.86 -5.31
CA ASP A 213 -4.86 5.71 -6.18
C ASP A 213 -6.31 5.66 -6.67
N LYS A 214 -6.55 4.89 -7.73
CA LYS A 214 -7.89 4.54 -8.19
C LYS A 214 -8.52 3.49 -7.27
N GLY A 215 -9.77 3.71 -6.89
CA GLY A 215 -10.54 2.85 -6.01
C GLY A 215 -11.34 1.77 -6.74
N GLN A 216 -11.85 0.81 -5.98
CA GLN A 216 -12.83 -0.19 -6.47
C GLN A 216 -14.08 -0.30 -5.57
N ILE A 217 -14.29 0.69 -4.69
CA ILE A 217 -15.46 0.74 -3.79
C ILE A 217 -16.76 0.60 -4.58
N PHE A 218 -16.88 1.39 -5.64
CA PHE A 218 -18.09 1.50 -6.44
C PHE A 218 -18.43 0.14 -7.09
N GLN A 219 -17.46 -0.47 -7.78
CA GLN A 219 -17.63 -1.75 -8.46
C GLN A 219 -17.96 -2.90 -7.50
N VAL A 220 -17.32 -2.93 -6.32
CA VAL A 220 -17.62 -3.95 -5.30
C VAL A 220 -19.05 -3.81 -4.78
N ILE A 221 -19.49 -2.59 -4.48
CA ILE A 221 -20.86 -2.36 -4.01
C ILE A 221 -21.88 -2.75 -5.07
N HIS A 222 -21.63 -2.42 -6.34
CA HIS A 222 -22.48 -2.86 -7.45
C HIS A 222 -22.55 -4.39 -7.58
N ALA A 223 -21.43 -5.10 -7.41
CA ALA A 223 -21.45 -6.57 -7.40
C ALA A 223 -22.32 -7.11 -6.25
N ILE A 224 -22.25 -6.50 -5.07
CA ILE A 224 -23.07 -6.86 -3.90
C ILE A 224 -24.57 -6.57 -4.17
N THR A 225 -24.90 -5.36 -4.62
CA THR A 225 -26.30 -4.92 -4.80
C THR A 225 -26.99 -5.55 -6.00
N SER A 226 -26.23 -6.02 -7.00
CA SER A 226 -26.75 -6.81 -8.13
C SER A 226 -27.04 -8.28 -7.79
N GLY A 227 -26.88 -8.69 -6.53
CA GLY A 227 -27.19 -10.04 -6.07
C GLY A 227 -26.12 -11.08 -6.40
N GLN A 228 -24.93 -10.67 -6.84
CA GLN A 228 -23.82 -11.60 -7.03
C GLN A 228 -23.32 -12.11 -5.68
N ARG A 229 -22.86 -13.36 -5.65
CA ARG A 229 -22.24 -13.92 -4.45
C ARG A 229 -20.83 -13.35 -4.30
N VAL A 230 -20.63 -12.39 -3.40
CA VAL A 230 -19.34 -11.72 -3.18
C VAL A 230 -18.69 -12.21 -1.88
N ILE A 231 -17.48 -12.77 -1.97
CA ILE A 231 -16.72 -13.29 -0.83
C ILE A 231 -15.47 -12.44 -0.61
N ALA A 232 -15.23 -12.03 0.63
CA ALA A 232 -14.05 -11.25 1.02
C ALA A 232 -12.87 -12.17 1.37
N ALA A 233 -11.69 -11.86 0.82
CA ALA A 233 -10.41 -12.44 1.22
C ALA A 233 -9.59 -11.37 1.95
N ILE A 234 -9.59 -11.39 3.29
CA ILE A 234 -8.98 -10.34 4.11
C ILE A 234 -7.51 -10.64 4.45
N ALA A 235 -6.63 -9.67 4.21
CA ALA A 235 -5.20 -9.79 4.46
C ALA A 235 -4.88 -9.82 5.97
N PRO A 236 -3.90 -10.61 6.42
CA PRO A 236 -3.56 -10.76 7.85
C PRO A 236 -3.21 -9.44 8.58
N ALA A 237 -2.81 -8.41 7.84
CA ALA A 237 -2.54 -7.07 8.37
C ALA A 237 -3.78 -6.31 8.90
N TYR A 238 -4.98 -6.91 8.86
CA TYR A 238 -6.21 -6.29 9.36
C TYR A 238 -6.21 -6.10 10.88
N ALA A 239 -5.45 -6.92 11.60
CA ALA A 239 -5.39 -6.91 13.06
C ALA A 239 -5.00 -5.50 13.57
N GLY A 240 -5.90 -4.88 14.34
CA GLY A 240 -5.70 -3.55 14.92
C GLY A 240 -5.95 -2.36 13.98
N GLN A 241 -6.47 -2.57 12.76
CA GLN A 241 -6.74 -1.48 11.81
C GLN A 241 -8.05 -0.73 12.08
N PHE A 242 -9.09 -1.43 12.55
CA PHE A 242 -10.46 -0.92 12.62
C PHE A 242 -10.88 -0.39 13.99
N GLY A 243 -9.96 -0.33 14.96
CA GLY A 243 -10.21 0.16 16.31
C GLY A 243 -9.63 -0.76 17.39
N PRO A 244 -9.29 -0.24 18.59
CA PRO A 244 -8.78 -1.05 19.70
C PRO A 244 -9.72 -2.17 20.19
N LYS A 245 -11.05 -2.01 20.03
CA LYS A 245 -12.04 -2.99 20.54
C LYS A 245 -12.51 -4.00 19.49
N VAL A 246 -12.02 -3.88 18.26
CA VAL A 246 -12.44 -4.76 17.15
C VAL A 246 -11.71 -6.09 17.25
N THR A 247 -12.46 -7.15 17.53
CA THR A 247 -11.97 -8.53 17.43
C THR A 247 -12.15 -9.05 16.00
N PRO A 248 -11.47 -10.14 15.60
CA PRO A 248 -11.73 -10.79 14.32
C PRO A 248 -13.22 -11.01 14.08
N GLU A 249 -13.92 -11.63 15.03
CA GLU A 249 -15.32 -12.02 14.94
C GLU A 249 -16.26 -10.82 14.70
N LYS A 250 -16.00 -9.70 15.40
CA LYS A 250 -16.70 -8.43 15.16
C LYS A 250 -16.47 -7.91 13.76
N LEU A 251 -15.23 -7.99 13.28
CA LEU A 251 -14.90 -7.53 11.92
C LEU A 251 -15.57 -8.39 10.85
N LEU A 252 -15.60 -9.73 10.98
CA LEU A 252 -16.37 -10.57 10.04
C LEU A 252 -17.84 -10.18 10.03
N SER A 253 -18.44 -10.01 11.22
CA SER A 253 -19.85 -9.63 11.36
C SER A 253 -20.11 -8.29 10.67
N ALA A 254 -19.25 -7.30 10.89
CA ALA A 254 -19.35 -6.00 10.23
C ALA A 254 -19.21 -6.12 8.70
N ILE A 255 -18.28 -6.93 8.19
CA ILE A 255 -18.12 -7.16 6.75
C ILE A 255 -19.36 -7.83 6.15
N ARG A 256 -19.98 -8.80 6.83
CA ARG A 256 -21.23 -9.42 6.35
C ARG A 256 -22.39 -8.42 6.31
N MET A 257 -22.47 -7.49 7.27
CA MET A 257 -23.46 -6.41 7.27
C MET A 257 -23.32 -5.46 6.06
N LEU A 258 -22.15 -5.41 5.41
CA LEU A 258 -21.96 -4.68 4.14
C LEU A 258 -22.54 -5.41 2.92
N GLY A 259 -22.94 -6.69 3.07
CA GLY A 259 -23.52 -7.53 2.03
C GLY A 259 -22.57 -8.60 1.47
N PHE A 260 -21.40 -8.83 2.09
CA PHE A 260 -20.54 -9.95 1.72
C PHE A 260 -21.12 -11.29 2.19
N ASP A 261 -21.07 -12.30 1.32
CA ASP A 261 -21.59 -13.65 1.62
C ASP A 261 -20.72 -14.36 2.67
N ASN A 262 -19.39 -14.26 2.54
CA ASN A 262 -18.44 -14.89 3.47
C ASN A 262 -17.11 -14.10 3.53
N VAL A 263 -16.28 -14.39 4.54
CA VAL A 263 -14.96 -13.78 4.76
C VAL A 263 -13.92 -14.85 5.07
N THR A 264 -12.82 -14.89 4.31
CA THR A 264 -11.71 -15.83 4.49
C THR A 264 -10.39 -15.10 4.75
N GLU A 265 -9.55 -15.62 5.65
CA GLU A 265 -8.24 -15.03 5.92
C GLU A 265 -7.26 -15.41 4.82
N VAL A 266 -6.58 -14.42 4.25
CA VAL A 266 -5.52 -14.65 3.25
C VAL A 266 -4.30 -15.35 3.86
N ALA A 267 -4.22 -15.40 5.20
CA ALA A 267 -3.19 -16.15 5.91
C ALA A 267 -3.16 -17.65 5.54
N ILE A 268 -4.30 -18.25 5.15
CA ILE A 268 -4.30 -19.63 4.61
C ILE A 268 -3.49 -19.72 3.32
N GLY A 269 -3.65 -18.76 2.40
CA GLY A 269 -2.85 -18.71 1.18
C GLY A 269 -1.38 -18.39 1.45
N ALA A 270 -1.07 -17.76 2.59
CA ALA A 270 0.30 -17.53 3.03
C ALA A 270 0.97 -18.83 3.48
N ASP A 271 0.24 -19.71 4.16
CA ASP A 271 0.75 -21.05 4.50
C ASP A 271 1.10 -21.85 3.23
N PHE A 272 0.22 -21.83 2.22
CA PHE A 272 0.46 -22.52 0.95
C PHE A 272 1.68 -21.94 0.20
N CYS A 273 1.75 -20.61 0.10
CA CYS A 273 2.89 -19.93 -0.50
C CYS A 273 4.21 -20.29 0.21
N THR A 274 4.18 -20.43 1.54
CA THR A 274 5.34 -20.81 2.35
C THR A 274 5.84 -22.21 1.99
N ILE A 275 4.92 -23.18 1.87
CA ILE A 275 5.25 -24.57 1.55
C ILE A 275 5.88 -24.67 0.16
N ASP A 276 5.29 -23.99 -0.84
CA ASP A 276 5.84 -23.96 -2.20
C ASP A 276 7.22 -23.31 -2.24
N GLU A 277 7.39 -22.15 -1.59
CA GLU A 277 8.69 -21.47 -1.51
C GLU A 277 9.74 -22.31 -0.79
N ALA A 278 9.38 -23.05 0.25
CA ALA A 278 10.31 -23.94 0.96
C ALA A 278 10.79 -25.09 0.07
N HIS A 279 9.88 -25.76 -0.64
CA HIS A 279 10.25 -26.82 -1.59
C HIS A 279 11.15 -26.29 -2.72
N ASP A 280 10.80 -25.13 -3.29
CA ASP A 280 11.60 -24.49 -4.33
C ASP A 280 13.00 -24.11 -3.82
N PHE A 281 13.10 -23.59 -2.60
CA PHE A 281 14.40 -23.23 -2.00
C PHE A 281 15.30 -24.44 -1.83
N VAL A 282 14.80 -25.51 -1.20
CA VAL A 282 15.55 -26.74 -0.94
C VAL A 282 16.06 -27.36 -2.23
N LYS A 283 15.21 -27.37 -3.27
CA LYS A 283 15.57 -27.93 -4.57
C LYS A 283 16.57 -27.06 -5.33
N LYS A 284 16.34 -25.74 -5.42
CA LYS A 284 17.03 -24.86 -6.37
C LYS A 284 18.25 -24.18 -5.78
N VAL A 285 18.35 -23.97 -4.46
CA VAL A 285 19.48 -23.26 -3.85
C VAL A 285 20.39 -24.25 -3.12
N PRO A 286 21.71 -24.29 -3.40
CA PRO A 286 22.43 -23.55 -4.44
C PRO A 286 22.49 -24.28 -5.80
N ALA A 287 21.77 -25.41 -5.96
CA ALA A 287 21.97 -26.34 -7.07
C ALA A 287 21.68 -25.76 -8.47
N GLU A 288 20.62 -24.96 -8.60
CA GLU A 288 20.15 -24.35 -9.86
C GLU A 288 20.35 -22.83 -9.88
N GLN A 289 20.40 -22.18 -8.72
CA GLN A 289 20.52 -20.72 -8.59
C GLN A 289 21.28 -20.30 -7.33
N PRO A 290 21.95 -19.13 -7.34
CA PRO A 290 22.79 -18.69 -6.22
C PRO A 290 21.98 -18.34 -4.98
N PHE A 291 20.78 -17.79 -5.13
CA PHE A 291 19.89 -17.42 -4.02
C PHE A 291 18.44 -17.52 -4.49
N MET A 292 17.49 -17.46 -3.57
CA MET A 292 16.07 -17.30 -3.91
C MET A 292 15.51 -16.06 -3.23
N ALA A 293 14.72 -15.27 -3.96
CA ALA A 293 14.02 -14.12 -3.41
C ALA A 293 12.51 -14.37 -3.36
N THR A 294 11.85 -13.91 -2.30
CA THR A 294 10.39 -14.05 -2.12
C THR A 294 9.60 -13.27 -3.17
N SER A 295 8.37 -13.68 -3.46
CA SER A 295 7.56 -13.11 -4.55
C SER A 295 6.26 -12.41 -4.11
N CYS A 296 5.81 -12.64 -2.87
CA CYS A 296 4.46 -12.28 -2.42
C CYS A 296 4.14 -10.76 -2.43
N CYS A 297 5.18 -9.91 -2.32
CA CYS A 297 5.07 -8.46 -2.39
C CYS A 297 5.17 -7.98 -3.85
N PRO A 298 4.07 -7.54 -4.49
CA PRO A 298 4.08 -7.20 -5.91
C PRO A 298 5.01 -6.04 -6.24
N ALA A 299 5.10 -5.03 -5.35
CA ALA A 299 5.98 -3.88 -5.55
C ALA A 299 7.46 -4.30 -5.53
N TRP A 300 7.85 -5.22 -4.64
CA TRP A 300 9.20 -5.77 -4.57
C TRP A 300 9.52 -6.63 -5.79
N SER A 301 8.65 -7.61 -6.10
CA SER A 301 8.86 -8.54 -7.22
C SER A 301 8.97 -7.79 -8.55
N VAL A 302 8.13 -6.78 -8.79
CA VAL A 302 8.21 -5.96 -10.01
C VAL A 302 9.47 -5.07 -10.00
N MET A 303 9.85 -4.51 -8.85
CA MET A 303 11.10 -3.74 -8.75
C MET A 303 12.31 -4.60 -9.10
N ALA A 304 12.40 -5.80 -8.52
CA ALA A 304 13.48 -6.73 -8.76
C ALA A 304 13.59 -7.07 -10.25
N LYS A 305 12.48 -7.44 -10.89
CA LYS A 305 12.42 -7.75 -12.33
C LYS A 305 12.75 -6.57 -13.23
N LYS A 306 12.40 -5.34 -12.84
CA LYS A 306 12.71 -4.10 -13.61
C LYS A 306 14.17 -3.66 -13.45
N CYS A 307 14.70 -3.68 -12.23
CA CYS A 307 16.03 -3.14 -11.91
C CYS A 307 17.15 -4.16 -12.08
N PHE A 308 16.84 -5.45 -11.95
CA PHE A 308 17.77 -6.58 -12.05
C PHE A 308 17.11 -7.71 -12.87
N PRO A 309 16.87 -7.51 -14.18
CA PRO A 309 16.22 -8.52 -15.02
C PRO A 309 16.90 -9.90 -14.98
N GLU A 310 18.22 -9.94 -14.75
CA GLU A 310 19.00 -11.17 -14.59
C GLU A 310 18.56 -12.02 -13.39
N PHE A 311 17.94 -11.40 -12.38
CA PHE A 311 17.44 -12.08 -11.18
C PHE A 311 15.96 -12.46 -11.28
N ALA A 312 15.30 -12.18 -12.40
CA ALA A 312 13.91 -12.56 -12.59
C ALA A 312 13.65 -14.07 -12.40
N PRO A 313 14.55 -14.99 -12.83
CA PRO A 313 14.42 -16.42 -12.55
C PRO A 313 14.62 -16.80 -11.07
N TYR A 314 15.31 -15.95 -10.29
CA TYR A 314 15.61 -16.21 -8.88
C TYR A 314 14.54 -15.67 -7.94
N ILE A 315 13.57 -14.91 -8.46
CA ILE A 315 12.36 -14.55 -7.73
C ILE A 315 11.42 -15.75 -7.78
N SER A 316 10.98 -16.21 -6.61
CA SER A 316 10.01 -17.29 -6.44
C SER A 316 8.83 -17.14 -7.42
N MET A 317 8.43 -18.28 -8.00
CA MET A 317 7.28 -18.37 -8.89
C MET A 317 6.02 -18.83 -8.16
N ALA A 318 6.10 -19.07 -6.85
CA ALA A 318 4.94 -19.38 -6.03
C ALA A 318 3.86 -18.30 -6.19
N LEU A 319 2.61 -18.75 -6.31
CA LEU A 319 1.48 -17.83 -6.37
C LEU A 319 1.40 -17.05 -5.06
N THR A 320 0.98 -15.78 -5.15
CA THR A 320 0.92 -14.98 -3.92
C THR A 320 -0.24 -15.43 -3.04
N PRO A 321 -0.19 -15.15 -1.73
CA PRO A 321 -1.25 -15.54 -0.80
C PRO A 321 -2.65 -15.09 -1.23
N MET A 322 -2.76 -13.90 -1.82
CA MET A 322 -4.02 -13.38 -2.36
C MET A 322 -4.61 -14.31 -3.42
N VAL A 323 -3.78 -14.77 -4.35
CA VAL A 323 -4.21 -15.61 -5.49
C VAL A 323 -4.56 -17.01 -4.99
N LEU A 324 -3.71 -17.60 -4.14
CA LEU A 324 -3.94 -18.93 -3.58
C LEU A 324 -5.24 -18.98 -2.77
N THR A 325 -5.48 -17.98 -1.91
CA THR A 325 -6.75 -17.88 -1.18
C THR A 325 -7.94 -17.68 -2.12
N ALA A 326 -7.82 -16.87 -3.17
CA ALA A 326 -8.91 -16.65 -4.11
C ALA A 326 -9.28 -17.93 -4.90
N ARG A 327 -8.27 -18.70 -5.35
CA ARG A 327 -8.48 -20.00 -6.00
C ARG A 327 -9.15 -20.99 -5.05
N LEU A 328 -8.72 -21.04 -3.79
CA LEU A 328 -9.35 -21.87 -2.77
C LEU A 328 -10.83 -21.48 -2.59
N ILE A 329 -11.14 -20.19 -2.46
CA ILE A 329 -12.51 -19.68 -2.34
C ILE A 329 -13.36 -20.11 -3.55
N LYS A 330 -12.88 -19.90 -4.78
CA LYS A 330 -13.65 -20.26 -5.99
C LYS A 330 -13.88 -21.77 -6.13
N LYS A 331 -12.97 -22.58 -5.59
CA LYS A 331 -13.13 -24.03 -5.53
C LYS A 331 -14.18 -24.48 -4.52
N MET A 332 -14.23 -23.82 -3.36
CA MET A 332 -15.22 -24.08 -2.31
C MET A 332 -16.60 -23.50 -2.65
N HIS A 333 -16.63 -22.39 -3.39
CA HIS A 333 -17.83 -21.64 -3.71
C HIS A 333 -17.91 -21.40 -5.22
N LYS A 334 -18.71 -22.21 -5.92
CA LYS A 334 -18.98 -21.99 -7.35
C LYS A 334 -19.73 -20.68 -7.58
N ASN A 335 -19.47 -20.04 -8.72
CA ASN A 335 -20.13 -18.82 -9.19
C ASN A 335 -20.03 -17.63 -8.20
N CYS A 336 -18.91 -17.49 -7.48
CA CYS A 336 -18.66 -16.34 -6.61
C CYS A 336 -17.68 -15.33 -7.22
N LYS A 337 -17.79 -14.08 -6.77
CA LYS A 337 -16.81 -13.02 -6.93
C LYS A 337 -15.91 -12.96 -5.70
N VAL A 338 -14.61 -12.79 -5.89
CA VAL A 338 -13.64 -12.67 -4.79
C VAL A 338 -13.12 -11.25 -4.70
N VAL A 339 -13.26 -10.65 -3.52
CA VAL A 339 -12.72 -9.31 -3.19
C VAL A 339 -11.57 -9.48 -2.22
N PHE A 340 -10.36 -9.17 -2.64
CA PHE A 340 -9.24 -9.05 -1.71
C PHE A 340 -9.35 -7.74 -0.94
N ILE A 341 -9.25 -7.80 0.39
CA ILE A 341 -9.26 -6.64 1.28
C ILE A 341 -7.93 -6.58 2.00
N GLY A 342 -7.10 -5.56 1.73
CA GLY A 342 -5.76 -5.53 2.27
C GLY A 342 -5.11 -4.15 2.38
N PRO A 343 -3.83 -4.08 2.77
CA PRO A 343 -3.16 -2.80 3.00
C PRO A 343 -2.48 -2.20 1.75
N CYS A 344 -2.55 -2.88 0.60
CA CYS A 344 -1.65 -2.62 -0.53
C CYS A 344 -2.38 -2.15 -1.79
N SER A 345 -2.03 -0.95 -2.28
CA SER A 345 -2.50 -0.46 -3.59
C SER A 345 -1.96 -1.31 -4.75
N ALA A 346 -0.71 -1.77 -4.68
CA ALA A 346 -0.09 -2.56 -5.75
C ALA A 346 -0.77 -3.91 -5.99
N LYS A 347 -1.54 -4.44 -5.02
CA LYS A 347 -2.36 -5.65 -5.23
C LYS A 347 -3.46 -5.44 -6.27
N LYS A 348 -3.96 -4.21 -6.46
CA LYS A 348 -4.86 -3.85 -7.57
C LYS A 348 -4.20 -4.17 -8.92
N LEU A 349 -2.91 -3.85 -9.08
CA LEU A 349 -2.16 -4.21 -10.30
C LEU A 349 -1.95 -5.71 -10.45
N GLU A 350 -1.73 -6.43 -9.35
CA GLU A 350 -1.54 -7.88 -9.40
C GLU A 350 -2.82 -8.61 -9.81
N ALA A 351 -3.95 -8.30 -9.18
CA ALA A 351 -5.27 -8.86 -9.50
C ALA A 351 -5.64 -8.64 -10.96
N SER A 352 -5.10 -7.59 -11.57
CA SER A 352 -5.38 -7.26 -12.96
C SER A 352 -4.61 -8.02 -14.03
N ARG A 353 -3.59 -8.78 -13.63
CA ARG A 353 -2.82 -9.56 -14.60
C ARG A 353 -3.76 -10.54 -15.28
N ARG A 354 -3.60 -10.73 -16.60
CA ARG A 354 -4.45 -11.60 -17.42
C ARG A 354 -4.60 -13.02 -16.83
N THR A 355 -3.55 -13.54 -16.21
CA THR A 355 -3.50 -14.88 -15.60
C THR A 355 -4.09 -14.97 -14.18
N ILE A 356 -4.43 -13.83 -13.55
CA ILE A 356 -4.94 -13.75 -12.17
C ILE A 356 -6.36 -13.19 -12.13
N ARG A 357 -6.76 -12.41 -13.14
CA ARG A 357 -8.07 -11.75 -13.21
C ARG A 357 -9.25 -12.72 -13.07
N SER A 358 -9.09 -13.96 -13.52
CA SER A 358 -10.10 -15.01 -13.34
C SER A 358 -10.31 -15.42 -11.88
N ASP A 359 -9.33 -15.18 -11.01
CA ASP A 359 -9.30 -15.66 -9.62
C ASP A 359 -9.71 -14.54 -8.66
N VAL A 360 -9.18 -13.33 -8.85
CA VAL A 360 -9.45 -12.16 -7.99
C VAL A 360 -10.22 -11.10 -8.79
N ASP A 361 -11.48 -10.87 -8.41
CA ASP A 361 -12.36 -9.96 -9.13
C ASP A 361 -12.11 -8.48 -8.75
N PHE A 362 -11.90 -8.20 -7.46
CA PHE A 362 -11.68 -6.83 -6.97
C PHE A 362 -10.66 -6.76 -5.83
N VAL A 363 -10.10 -5.57 -5.61
CA VAL A 363 -9.17 -5.26 -4.53
C VAL A 363 -9.59 -3.96 -3.82
N LEU A 364 -9.87 -4.07 -2.52
CA LEU A 364 -10.09 -2.95 -1.62
C LEU A 364 -8.93 -2.78 -0.65
N THR A 365 -8.64 -1.52 -0.33
CA THR A 365 -7.80 -1.18 0.81
C THR A 365 -8.58 -1.20 2.12
N PHE A 366 -7.90 -1.25 3.28
CA PHE A 366 -8.58 -1.10 4.57
C PHE A 366 -9.25 0.28 4.72
N GLU A 367 -8.63 1.35 4.20
CA GLU A 367 -9.25 2.68 4.18
C GLU A 367 -10.54 2.71 3.33
N GLU A 368 -10.56 2.03 2.18
CA GLU A 368 -11.77 1.89 1.36
C GLU A 368 -12.86 1.10 2.10
N LEU A 369 -12.52 -0.01 2.76
CA LEU A 369 -13.47 -0.77 3.58
C LEU A 369 -14.04 0.07 4.74
N MET A 370 -13.21 0.89 5.40
CA MET A 370 -13.67 1.81 6.44
C MET A 370 -14.67 2.84 5.91
N GLY A 371 -14.49 3.32 4.68
CA GLY A 371 -15.46 4.17 4.00
C GLY A 371 -16.80 3.47 3.79
N MET A 372 -16.79 2.18 3.44
CA MET A 372 -18.02 1.38 3.30
C MET A 372 -18.77 1.23 4.63
N PHE A 373 -18.05 0.95 5.73
CA PHE A 373 -18.66 0.90 7.07
C PHE A 373 -19.33 2.21 7.44
N ALA A 374 -18.62 3.34 7.27
CA ALA A 374 -19.16 4.66 7.55
C ALA A 374 -20.38 5.00 6.67
N ALA A 375 -20.40 4.57 5.41
CA ALA A 375 -21.55 4.79 4.53
C ALA A 375 -22.83 4.10 5.02
N LYS A 376 -22.69 2.90 5.58
CA LYS A 376 -23.77 2.10 6.17
C LYS A 376 -24.01 2.38 7.66
N ASN A 377 -23.31 3.36 8.25
CA ASN A 377 -23.34 3.66 9.68
C ASN A 377 -23.02 2.42 10.56
N ILE A 378 -22.11 1.56 10.10
CA ILE A 378 -21.62 0.40 10.84
C ILE A 378 -20.38 0.83 11.61
N ASP A 379 -20.38 0.64 12.93
CA ASP A 379 -19.20 0.81 13.77
C ASP A 379 -18.67 -0.56 14.21
N PRO A 380 -17.54 -1.03 13.65
CA PRO A 380 -16.98 -2.34 13.99
C PRO A 380 -16.67 -2.54 15.48
N GLU A 381 -16.52 -1.48 16.28
CA GLU A 381 -16.29 -1.62 17.72
C GLU A 381 -17.54 -2.05 18.49
N THR A 382 -18.72 -1.66 18.01
CA THR A 382 -20.01 -1.85 18.69
C THR A 382 -20.89 -2.94 18.07
N VAL A 383 -20.52 -3.46 16.89
CA VAL A 383 -21.18 -4.61 16.26
C VAL A 383 -21.21 -5.83 17.18
N GLU A 384 -22.40 -6.44 17.28
CA GLU A 384 -22.59 -7.75 17.90
C GLU A 384 -22.04 -8.86 17.00
N VAL A 385 -21.43 -9.87 17.61
CA VAL A 385 -20.89 -11.01 16.85
C VAL A 385 -22.04 -11.88 16.37
N ASP A 386 -22.17 -12.01 15.05
CA ASP A 386 -23.11 -12.97 14.44
C ASP A 386 -22.60 -14.39 14.71
N PRO A 387 -23.32 -15.24 15.48
CA PRO A 387 -22.87 -16.60 15.79
C PRO A 387 -22.63 -17.47 14.55
N ASN A 388 -23.27 -17.16 13.42
CA ASN A 388 -23.10 -17.91 12.18
C ASN A 388 -21.72 -17.69 11.55
N VAL A 389 -21.05 -16.56 11.81
CA VAL A 389 -19.67 -16.34 11.32
C VAL A 389 -18.65 -17.25 12.00
N LEU A 390 -19.00 -17.80 13.16
CA LEU A 390 -18.16 -18.73 13.92
C LEU A 390 -18.33 -20.18 13.47
N ARG A 391 -19.50 -20.52 12.89
CA ARG A 391 -19.78 -21.88 12.40
C ARG A 391 -19.00 -22.21 11.13
N ASP A 392 -18.79 -21.20 10.29
CA ASP A 392 -18.03 -21.33 9.04
C ASP A 392 -16.54 -21.02 9.20
N ASN A 393 -16.04 -20.73 10.43
CA ASN A 393 -14.80 -20.01 10.75
C ASN A 393 -13.57 -20.33 9.88
N PRO A 394 -13.38 -19.65 8.72
CA PRO A 394 -12.22 -19.86 7.87
C PRO A 394 -10.99 -19.13 8.40
N LEU A 395 -11.14 -18.21 9.35
CA LEU A 395 -9.99 -17.49 9.92
C LEU A 395 -9.22 -18.36 10.92
N GLY A 396 -9.90 -19.27 11.63
CA GLY A 396 -9.28 -20.15 12.64
C GLY A 396 -8.27 -21.14 12.05
N LEU A 397 -8.32 -21.37 10.74
CA LEU A 397 -7.55 -22.41 10.05
C LEU A 397 -6.17 -21.93 9.56
N ALA A 398 -5.91 -20.62 9.64
CA ALA A 398 -4.61 -20.05 9.34
C ALA A 398 -3.63 -20.24 10.49
N THR A 399 -2.37 -20.53 10.15
CA THR A 399 -1.32 -20.76 11.15
C THR A 399 -0.73 -19.44 11.65
N ALA A 400 0.05 -19.51 12.74
CA ALA A 400 0.81 -18.36 13.24
C ALA A 400 1.79 -17.83 12.17
N ALA A 401 2.44 -18.72 11.41
CA ALA A 401 3.34 -18.37 10.31
C ALA A 401 2.61 -17.58 9.20
N GLY A 402 1.48 -18.09 8.72
CA GLY A 402 0.68 -17.41 7.69
C GLY A 402 0.16 -16.04 8.13
N ARG A 403 -0.22 -15.88 9.40
CA ARG A 403 -0.60 -14.57 9.97
C ARG A 403 0.62 -13.62 10.09
N GLY A 404 1.80 -14.18 10.36
CA GLY A 404 3.07 -13.46 10.48
C GLY A 404 3.55 -12.77 9.20
N PHE A 405 3.11 -13.22 8.01
CA PHE A 405 3.46 -12.64 6.70
C PHE A 405 3.23 -11.12 6.61
N ALA A 406 2.31 -10.59 7.40
CA ALA A 406 1.97 -9.17 7.37
C ALA A 406 3.11 -8.26 7.84
N VAL A 407 4.08 -8.78 8.60
CA VAL A 407 5.22 -8.05 9.13
C VAL A 407 6.48 -8.49 8.39
N SER A 408 7.41 -7.56 8.18
CA SER A 408 8.71 -7.90 7.56
C SER A 408 9.46 -8.98 8.35
N ASN A 409 10.24 -9.78 7.63
CA ASN A 409 10.86 -11.02 8.06
C ASN A 409 9.87 -12.17 8.30
N GLY A 410 8.56 -11.93 8.25
CA GLY A 410 7.55 -12.96 8.49
C GLY A 410 7.53 -14.04 7.40
N VAL A 411 7.84 -13.68 6.15
CA VAL A 411 7.82 -14.63 5.02
C VAL A 411 9.04 -15.54 5.09
N ALA A 412 10.23 -14.96 5.19
CA ALA A 412 11.46 -15.75 5.24
C ALA A 412 11.54 -16.61 6.52
N SER A 413 11.02 -16.13 7.65
CA SER A 413 10.92 -16.96 8.86
C SER A 413 10.00 -18.15 8.65
N ALA A 414 8.81 -17.95 8.06
CA ALA A 414 7.88 -19.03 7.80
C ALA A 414 8.46 -20.07 6.82
N VAL A 415 9.14 -19.62 5.77
CA VAL A 415 9.80 -20.52 4.80
C VAL A 415 10.91 -21.30 5.49
N ALA A 416 11.71 -20.66 6.33
CA ALA A 416 12.76 -21.34 7.10
C ALA A 416 12.21 -22.34 8.12
N ASP A 417 11.05 -22.08 8.73
CA ASP A 417 10.37 -23.04 9.60
C ASP A 417 10.03 -24.33 8.83
N VAL A 418 9.46 -24.21 7.63
CA VAL A 418 9.11 -25.38 6.81
C VAL A 418 10.36 -26.10 6.27
N ILE A 419 11.42 -25.36 5.88
CA ILE A 419 12.68 -25.98 5.45
C ILE A 419 13.27 -26.85 6.57
N ARG A 420 13.19 -26.41 7.84
CA ARG A 420 13.68 -27.20 8.98
C ARG A 420 12.91 -28.51 9.19
N GLU A 421 11.67 -28.60 8.73
CA GLU A 421 10.92 -29.86 8.76
C GLU A 421 11.32 -30.80 7.61
N ILE A 422 11.64 -30.24 6.43
CA ILE A 422 12.01 -30.99 5.22
C ILE A 422 13.47 -31.48 5.29
N ASP A 423 14.38 -30.60 5.70
CA ASP A 423 15.82 -30.81 5.76
C ASP A 423 16.39 -30.21 7.06
N PRO A 424 16.29 -30.93 8.20
CA PRO A 424 16.61 -30.40 9.53
C PRO A 424 18.07 -29.95 9.72
N ASP A 425 19.00 -30.54 8.95
CA ASP A 425 20.42 -30.21 9.02
C ASP A 425 20.78 -28.98 8.17
N ARG A 426 19.83 -28.44 7.40
CA ARG A 426 20.04 -27.29 6.52
C ARG A 426 20.10 -25.98 7.30
N GLU A 427 21.25 -25.32 7.24
CA GLU A 427 21.35 -23.91 7.64
C GLU A 427 20.66 -23.01 6.60
N VAL A 428 19.59 -22.32 7.01
CA VAL A 428 18.89 -21.34 6.16
C VAL A 428 19.40 -19.93 6.45
N LYS A 429 20.19 -19.39 5.52
CA LYS A 429 20.71 -18.02 5.61
C LYS A 429 19.67 -17.05 5.09
N ILE A 430 19.31 -16.04 5.87
CA ILE A 430 18.25 -15.08 5.52
C ILE A 430 18.82 -13.66 5.45
N MET A 431 18.39 -12.90 4.45
CA MET A 431 18.57 -11.46 4.42
C MET A 431 17.24 -10.80 4.06
N SER A 432 16.79 -9.86 4.90
CA SER A 432 15.49 -9.21 4.75
C SER A 432 15.67 -7.70 4.56
N ALA A 433 14.99 -7.12 3.57
CA ALA A 433 15.02 -5.69 3.28
C ALA A 433 13.60 -5.09 3.23
N GLN A 434 13.48 -3.85 3.71
CA GLN A 434 12.19 -3.16 3.83
C GLN A 434 12.27 -1.76 3.21
N GLY A 435 11.27 -1.40 2.42
CA GLY A 435 11.34 -0.23 1.57
C GLY A 435 12.15 -0.50 0.29
N LEU A 436 11.65 -0.01 -0.84
CA LEU A 436 12.21 -0.35 -2.15
C LEU A 436 13.69 0.10 -2.34
N ARG A 437 14.16 1.14 -1.61
CA ARG A 437 15.58 1.53 -1.65
C ARG A 437 16.50 0.48 -1.04
N ASP A 438 16.16 -0.03 0.13
CA ASP A 438 16.96 -1.05 0.81
C ASP A 438 16.84 -2.39 0.10
N CYS A 439 15.66 -2.69 -0.44
CA CYS A 439 15.45 -3.80 -1.36
C CYS A 439 16.37 -3.74 -2.58
N LYS A 440 16.47 -2.57 -3.25
CA LYS A 440 17.39 -2.36 -4.38
C LYS A 440 18.85 -2.53 -3.95
N LYS A 441 19.23 -1.99 -2.79
CA LYS A 441 20.57 -2.17 -2.22
C LYS A 441 20.90 -3.63 -1.94
N MET A 442 19.94 -4.41 -1.43
CA MET A 442 20.10 -5.84 -1.19
C MET A 442 20.40 -6.59 -2.48
N LEU A 443 19.65 -6.34 -3.57
CA LEU A 443 19.93 -6.97 -4.87
C LEU A 443 21.24 -6.48 -5.51
N THR A 444 21.63 -5.23 -5.32
CA THR A 444 22.97 -4.76 -5.74
C THR A 444 24.08 -5.55 -5.07
N LEU A 445 23.93 -5.86 -3.78
CA LEU A 445 24.88 -6.69 -3.04
C LEU A 445 24.81 -8.17 -3.45
N ALA A 446 23.61 -8.69 -3.75
CA ALA A 446 23.43 -10.03 -4.31
C ALA A 446 24.16 -10.18 -5.66
N LYS A 447 24.11 -9.14 -6.51
CA LYS A 447 24.87 -9.06 -7.77
C LYS A 447 26.39 -9.08 -7.60
N ALA A 448 26.87 -8.69 -6.43
CA ALA A 448 28.28 -8.81 -6.07
C ALA A 448 28.64 -10.17 -5.42
N GLY A 449 27.73 -11.17 -5.43
CA GLY A 449 27.94 -12.50 -4.84
C GLY A 449 27.84 -12.55 -3.32
N LYS A 450 27.38 -11.48 -2.66
CA LYS A 450 27.36 -11.41 -1.19
C LYS A 450 26.35 -12.37 -0.54
N TYR A 451 25.33 -12.77 -1.28
CA TYR A 451 24.16 -13.47 -0.75
C TYR A 451 23.96 -14.86 -1.37
N ASP A 452 25.03 -15.48 -1.85
CA ASP A 452 24.97 -16.85 -2.34
C ASP A 452 24.60 -17.83 -1.20
N GLY A 453 23.62 -18.69 -1.45
CA GLY A 453 22.98 -19.59 -0.50
C GLY A 453 21.84 -18.96 0.32
N TYR A 454 21.50 -17.68 0.12
CA TYR A 454 20.52 -16.99 0.96
C TYR A 454 19.09 -17.10 0.43
N LEU A 455 18.14 -17.06 1.37
CA LEU A 455 16.76 -16.65 1.15
C LEU A 455 16.65 -15.14 1.35
N LEU A 456 16.21 -14.43 0.31
CA LEU A 456 16.08 -12.98 0.31
C LEU A 456 14.61 -12.56 0.45
N GLU A 457 14.26 -11.90 1.54
CA GLU A 457 12.93 -11.29 1.69
C GLU A 457 12.97 -9.81 1.30
N GLY A 458 12.11 -9.41 0.37
CA GLY A 458 11.91 -8.00 0.06
C GLY A 458 10.48 -7.54 0.32
N MET A 459 10.34 -6.47 1.10
CA MET A 459 9.07 -5.81 1.36
C MET A 459 9.12 -4.37 0.85
N GLY A 460 8.22 -4.01 -0.07
CA GLY A 460 8.22 -2.66 -0.66
C GLY A 460 7.89 -1.52 0.33
N CYS A 461 7.31 -1.85 1.48
CA CYS A 461 6.89 -0.89 2.51
C CYS A 461 7.78 -1.05 3.77
N PRO A 462 8.23 0.05 4.42
CA PRO A 462 8.99 -0.04 5.67
C PRO A 462 8.13 -0.63 6.81
N GLY A 463 8.48 -1.81 7.33
CA GLY A 463 7.70 -2.58 8.31
C GLY A 463 6.83 -3.69 7.70
N GLY A 464 6.75 -3.82 6.38
CA GLY A 464 5.97 -4.84 5.69
C GLY A 464 4.55 -4.39 5.37
N CYS A 465 3.64 -5.35 5.18
CA CYS A 465 2.25 -5.08 4.80
C CYS A 465 1.49 -4.24 5.84
N VAL A 466 1.83 -4.33 7.13
CA VAL A 466 1.30 -3.47 8.20
C VAL A 466 1.60 -1.97 8.02
N ALA A 467 2.48 -1.62 7.08
CA ALA A 467 2.79 -0.27 6.66
C ALA A 467 2.45 -0.02 5.18
N GLY A 468 1.47 -0.74 4.65
CA GLY A 468 0.98 -0.52 3.28
C GLY A 468 0.35 0.87 3.09
N ALA A 469 0.11 1.24 1.83
CA ALA A 469 -0.48 2.55 1.51
C ALA A 469 -1.95 2.69 1.95
N GLY A 470 -2.66 1.57 2.10
CA GLY A 470 -4.08 1.51 2.46
C GLY A 470 -4.34 1.14 3.92
N THR A 471 -3.35 1.27 4.81
CA THR A 471 -3.50 1.03 6.26
C THR A 471 -4.06 2.23 6.98
N ILE A 472 -4.81 2.00 8.05
CA ILE A 472 -5.45 3.05 8.87
C ILE A 472 -4.61 3.37 10.11
N ALA A 473 -4.12 2.32 10.78
CA ALA A 473 -3.41 2.43 12.05
C ALA A 473 -1.90 2.66 11.86
N ALA A 474 -1.24 3.06 12.95
CA ALA A 474 0.22 3.20 12.97
C ALA A 474 0.90 1.82 12.80
N PRO A 475 1.94 1.71 11.95
CA PRO A 475 2.59 0.42 11.66
C PRO A 475 3.08 -0.34 12.89
N THR A 476 3.63 0.35 13.88
CA THR A 476 4.15 -0.26 15.12
C THR A 476 3.03 -0.93 15.93
N LYS A 477 1.89 -0.25 16.08
CA LYS A 477 0.70 -0.82 16.74
C LYS A 477 0.14 -1.99 15.94
N SER A 478 0.05 -1.87 14.63
CA SER A 478 -0.43 -2.93 13.74
C SER A 478 0.44 -4.18 13.80
N ALA A 479 1.78 -4.03 13.81
CA ALA A 479 2.70 -5.16 13.95
C ALA A 479 2.50 -5.91 15.28
N ALA A 480 2.32 -5.18 16.39
CA ALA A 480 2.03 -5.79 17.69
C ALA A 480 0.69 -6.54 17.68
N MET A 481 -0.35 -5.98 17.07
CA MET A 481 -1.66 -6.62 16.97
C MET A 481 -1.64 -7.86 16.07
N VAL A 482 -0.89 -7.84 14.97
CA VAL A 482 -0.64 -9.04 14.15
C VAL A 482 0.06 -10.12 14.97
N ALA A 483 1.09 -9.78 15.75
CA ALA A 483 1.78 -10.76 16.59
C ALA A 483 0.84 -11.39 17.64
N LEU A 484 -0.05 -10.60 18.25
CA LEU A 484 -1.08 -11.11 19.16
C LEU A 484 -2.09 -12.00 18.44
N HIS A 485 -2.50 -11.64 17.23
CA HIS A 485 -3.40 -12.44 16.40
C HIS A 485 -2.76 -13.77 15.96
N ALA A 486 -1.49 -13.76 15.58
CA ALA A 486 -0.71 -14.96 15.25
C ALA A 486 -0.59 -15.90 16.45
N LYS A 487 -0.37 -15.39 17.67
CA LYS A 487 -0.29 -16.21 18.89
C LYS A 487 -1.57 -17.01 19.18
N LYS A 488 -2.73 -16.50 18.76
CA LYS A 488 -4.03 -17.16 18.92
C LYS A 488 -4.28 -18.28 17.91
N ALA A 489 -3.42 -18.46 16.90
CA ALA A 489 -3.55 -19.57 15.97
C ALA A 489 -3.22 -20.90 16.67
N GLU A 490 -3.99 -21.94 16.36
CA GLU A 490 -3.75 -23.31 16.84
C GLU A 490 -2.46 -23.87 16.20
N GLY A 491 -2.40 -23.85 14.86
CA GLY A 491 -1.18 -24.19 14.09
C GLY A 491 -0.11 -23.12 14.21
N LYS A 492 1.16 -23.53 14.30
CA LYS A 492 2.32 -22.64 14.43
C LYS A 492 3.09 -22.50 13.12
N VAL A 493 3.37 -23.63 12.48
CA VAL A 493 4.11 -23.69 11.21
C VAL A 493 3.13 -23.85 10.06
N ALA A 494 3.47 -23.38 8.86
CA ALA A 494 2.58 -23.42 7.69
C ALA A 494 2.05 -24.84 7.36
N THR A 495 2.84 -25.88 7.63
CA THR A 495 2.49 -27.30 7.45
C THR A 495 1.45 -27.82 8.44
N ASP A 496 1.14 -27.07 9.51
CA ASP A 496 0.02 -27.37 10.40
C ASP A 496 -1.34 -27.05 9.76
N ASN A 497 -1.35 -26.36 8.62
CA ASN A 497 -2.59 -25.99 7.93
C ASN A 497 -3.29 -27.25 7.38
N PRO A 498 -4.55 -27.54 7.79
CA PRO A 498 -5.26 -28.74 7.39
C PRO A 498 -5.58 -28.79 5.88
N TYR A 499 -5.59 -27.63 5.20
CA TYR A 499 -5.82 -27.55 3.77
C TYR A 499 -4.56 -27.74 2.92
N LYS A 500 -3.40 -28.06 3.50
CA LYS A 500 -2.19 -28.32 2.71
C LYS A 500 -2.38 -29.41 1.65
N ILE A 501 -3.29 -30.36 1.89
CA ILE A 501 -3.61 -31.45 0.96
C ILE A 501 -4.26 -31.01 -0.35
N VAL A 502 -4.74 -29.75 -0.44
CA VAL A 502 -5.34 -29.22 -1.67
C VAL A 502 -4.40 -28.31 -2.46
N ILE A 503 -3.18 -28.05 -1.99
CA ILE A 503 -2.20 -27.15 -2.64
C ILE A 503 -1.96 -27.56 -4.09
N ASP A 504 -1.61 -28.83 -4.35
CA ASP A 504 -1.37 -29.39 -5.69
C ASP A 504 -2.58 -29.31 -6.63
N ARG A 505 -3.75 -28.94 -6.10
CA ARG A 505 -5.00 -28.81 -6.85
C ARG A 505 -5.44 -27.35 -7.00
N LEU A 506 -4.55 -26.40 -6.72
CA LEU A 506 -4.75 -24.96 -6.89
C LEU A 506 -3.86 -24.35 -7.99
N ASP A 507 -3.13 -25.17 -8.75
CA ASP A 507 -2.30 -24.78 -9.91
C ASP A 507 -3.07 -24.28 -11.13
#